data_AF-A0A6P1ENU7-F1
#
_entry.id   AF-A0A6P1ENU7-F1
#
_cell.length_a   1.000
_cell.length_b   1.000
_cell.length_c   1.000
_cell.angle_alpha   90.00
_cell.angle_beta   90.00
_cell.angle_gamma   90.00
#
_symmetry.space_group_name_H-M   'P 1'
#
loop_
_entity.id
_entity.type
_entity.pdbx_description
1 polymer ?
#
loop_
_entity_poly.entity_id
_entity_poly.type
_entity_poly.pdbx_seq_one_letter_code
_entity_poly.pdbx_strand_id
1 'polypeptide(L)'
;MIQILSRWLLLVPLATALLPALADASALREDDAPAGSCQPDPDSCPPWMPSQADIREVMSDYFCELIDSGALASPSAGRVVVEPSRMACAALHPEVGANFVCGGEVRVVHPDGTQRYHGVSPTLHHDADNRIAIYLGDDDAGNERWHVPVSHSRSRYCAAPAAPLPQRCAAATPRFCTAGNSARTARSRA
;
A
#
# COMPACT_ATOMS: atom_id res chain seq x y z
N MET A 1 -48.44 59.03 -25.16
CA MET A 1 -48.74 59.55 -23.81
C MET A 1 -48.07 58.63 -22.80
N ILE A 2 -47.03 59.14 -22.10
CA ILE A 2 -46.52 58.73 -20.75
C ILE A 2 -45.83 57.33 -20.65
N GLN A 3 -44.48 57.20 -20.62
CA GLN A 3 -43.53 57.32 -19.47
C GLN A 3 -43.55 56.05 -18.55
N ILE A 4 -42.49 55.27 -18.22
CA ILE A 4 -41.22 55.49 -17.47
C ILE A 4 -40.51 54.09 -17.42
N LEU A 5 -39.24 53.91 -17.81
CA LEU A 5 -38.01 53.90 -16.99
C LEU A 5 -37.96 52.84 -15.86
N SER A 6 -37.03 51.87 -15.98
CA SER A 6 -36.27 51.16 -14.90
C SER A 6 -35.54 49.96 -15.53
N ARG A 7 -34.27 50.03 -15.94
CA ARG A 7 -33.04 50.07 -15.14
C ARG A 7 -32.98 48.96 -14.07
N TRP A 8 -32.53 47.78 -14.49
CA TRP A 8 -31.83 46.83 -13.61
C TRP A 8 -30.61 46.26 -14.35
N LEU A 9 -29.47 46.92 -14.12
CA LEU A 9 -28.17 46.28 -14.11
C LEU A 9 -28.11 45.41 -12.84
N LEU A 10 -27.94 44.10 -12.99
CA LEU A 10 -27.34 43.21 -11.98
C LEU A 10 -26.49 42.21 -12.77
N LEU A 11 -25.20 42.52 -12.99
CA LEU A 11 -24.08 41.93 -12.23
C LEU A 11 -24.14 40.40 -12.20
N VAL A 12 -23.53 39.78 -13.20
CA VAL A 12 -23.11 38.37 -13.18
C VAL A 12 -21.91 38.26 -12.23
N PRO A 13 -21.98 37.53 -11.10
CA PRO A 13 -20.78 37.23 -10.35
C PRO A 13 -20.00 36.12 -11.05
N LEU A 14 -18.75 36.43 -11.40
CA LEU A 14 -17.70 35.45 -11.63
C LEU A 14 -17.58 34.53 -10.41
N ALA A 15 -17.68 33.23 -10.64
CA ALA A 15 -17.07 32.21 -9.77
C ALA A 15 -16.66 31.01 -10.65
N THR A 16 -15.76 31.28 -11.59
CA THR A 16 -14.96 30.27 -12.26
C THR A 16 -14.03 29.58 -11.26
N ALA A 17 -13.92 28.27 -11.43
CA ALA A 17 -12.91 27.36 -10.88
C ALA A 17 -13.06 26.96 -9.41
N LEU A 18 -13.97 26.02 -9.19
CA LEU A 18 -13.77 24.88 -8.29
C LEU A 18 -12.44 24.19 -8.65
N LEU A 19 -11.36 24.56 -7.96
CA LEU A 19 -10.20 23.70 -7.79
C LEU A 19 -10.39 23.00 -6.44
N PRO A 20 -10.89 21.76 -6.38
CA PRO A 20 -10.56 20.96 -5.22
C PRO A 20 -9.04 20.79 -5.25
N ALA A 21 -8.43 21.11 -4.11
CA ALA A 21 -7.04 20.90 -3.82
C ALA A 21 -6.55 19.61 -4.49
N LEU A 22 -5.46 19.71 -5.26
CA LEU A 22 -4.62 18.54 -5.49
C LEU A 22 -4.20 18.08 -4.09
N ALA A 23 -4.93 17.11 -3.55
CA ALA A 23 -4.49 16.31 -2.44
C ALA A 23 -3.17 15.71 -2.90
N ASP A 24 -2.12 16.23 -2.30
CA ASP A 24 -0.75 15.85 -2.51
C ASP A 24 -0.65 14.33 -2.37
N ALA A 25 -0.47 13.62 -3.48
CA ALA A 25 -0.29 12.17 -3.51
C ALA A 25 0.96 11.72 -2.72
N SER A 26 1.72 12.67 -2.18
CA SER A 26 2.80 12.48 -1.22
C SER A 26 2.34 12.02 0.16
N ALA A 27 1.05 12.13 0.51
CA ALA A 27 0.49 11.62 1.76
C ALA A 27 0.50 10.08 1.89
N LEU A 28 0.80 9.36 0.80
CA LEU A 28 0.99 7.89 0.83
C LEU A 28 2.41 7.47 1.27
N ARG A 29 3.28 8.43 1.61
CA ARG A 29 4.62 8.17 2.16
C ARG A 29 4.71 8.53 3.63
N GLU A 30 3.94 7.86 4.47
CA GLU A 30 4.24 7.84 5.90
C GLU A 30 5.02 6.56 6.23
N ASP A 31 6.32 6.78 6.42
CA ASP A 31 7.33 5.85 6.97
C ASP A 31 7.05 5.48 8.45
N ASP A 32 6.03 6.08 9.08
CA ASP A 32 5.49 5.75 10.41
C ASP A 32 4.23 4.86 10.31
N ALA A 33 4.25 3.80 9.50
CA ALA A 33 3.14 2.84 9.50
C ALA A 33 3.04 2.18 10.89
N PRO A 34 1.84 2.12 11.51
CA PRO A 34 1.69 1.39 12.77
C PRO A 34 2.18 -0.04 12.57
N ALA A 35 2.86 -0.59 13.58
CA ALA A 35 3.41 -1.94 13.49
C ALA A 35 2.32 -2.98 13.18
N GLY A 36 1.10 -2.78 13.69
CA GLY A 36 -0.05 -3.65 13.48
C GLY A 36 -0.81 -3.38 12.19
N SER A 37 -1.30 -4.45 11.56
CA SER A 37 -2.16 -4.38 10.37
C SER A 37 -3.61 -3.98 10.67
N CYS A 38 -4.06 -4.11 11.92
CA CYS A 38 -5.43 -3.78 12.29
C CYS A 38 -5.68 -2.27 12.28
N GLN A 39 -6.83 -1.88 11.74
CA GLN A 39 -7.34 -0.52 11.75
C GLN A 39 -8.87 -0.54 11.97
N PRO A 40 -9.46 0.46 12.65
CA PRO A 40 -8.86 1.70 13.13
C PRO A 40 -8.22 1.62 14.54
N ASP A 41 -8.45 0.55 15.31
CA ASP A 41 -7.97 0.43 16.69
C ASP A 41 -6.82 -0.59 16.80
N PRO A 42 -5.55 -0.14 16.79
CA PRO A 42 -4.40 -1.03 16.88
C PRO A 42 -4.25 -1.70 18.26
N ASP A 43 -4.84 -1.15 19.32
CA ASP A 43 -4.77 -1.73 20.68
C ASP A 43 -5.66 -2.98 20.80
N SER A 44 -6.66 -3.08 19.92
CA SER A 44 -7.53 -4.27 19.80
C SER A 44 -6.95 -5.36 18.90
N CYS A 45 -5.81 -5.10 18.24
CA CYS A 45 -5.23 -6.04 17.29
C CYS A 45 -4.67 -7.25 18.04
N PRO A 46 -5.13 -8.48 17.73
CA PRO A 46 -4.56 -9.66 18.33
C PRO A 46 -3.03 -9.69 18.10
N PRO A 47 -2.22 -10.08 19.10
CA PRO A 47 -0.76 -9.99 19.00
C PRO A 47 -0.16 -10.94 17.95
N TRP A 48 -0.96 -11.89 17.45
CA TRP A 48 -0.61 -12.81 16.38
C TRP A 48 -0.90 -12.27 14.99
N MET A 49 -1.64 -11.16 14.86
CA MET A 49 -1.96 -10.56 13.56
C MET A 49 -0.67 -10.10 12.85
N PRO A 50 -0.56 -10.31 11.53
CA PRO A 50 0.59 -9.83 10.77
C PRO A 50 0.82 -8.33 10.89
N SER A 51 2.07 -7.93 10.69
CA SER A 51 2.41 -6.51 10.61
C SER A 51 1.97 -5.90 9.26
N GLN A 52 1.94 -4.57 9.18
CA GLN A 52 1.78 -3.89 7.87
C GLN A 52 2.87 -4.28 6.88
N ALA A 53 4.10 -4.56 7.34
CA ALA A 53 5.19 -4.95 6.48
C ALA A 53 4.92 -6.33 5.85
N ASP A 54 4.48 -7.30 6.65
CA ASP A 54 4.16 -8.66 6.19
C ASP A 54 3.03 -8.64 5.16
N ILE A 55 1.95 -7.90 5.44
CA ILE A 55 0.81 -7.78 4.52
C ILE A 55 1.24 -7.13 3.20
N ARG A 56 2.03 -6.06 3.25
CA ARG A 56 2.48 -5.37 2.03
C ARG A 56 3.49 -6.21 1.24
N GLU A 57 4.33 -7.00 1.91
CA GLU A 57 5.23 -7.93 1.23
C GLU A 57 4.45 -9.01 0.48
N VAL A 58 3.53 -9.69 1.15
CA VAL A 58 2.68 -10.74 0.57
C VAL A 58 1.85 -10.23 -0.60
N MET A 59 1.30 -9.02 -0.49
CA MET A 59 0.53 -8.42 -1.57
C MET A 59 1.40 -7.96 -2.74
N SER A 60 2.64 -7.54 -2.48
CA SER A 60 3.61 -7.27 -3.55
C SER A 60 3.98 -8.56 -4.28
N ASP A 61 4.30 -9.62 -3.54
CA ASP A 61 4.62 -10.95 -4.09
C ASP A 61 3.48 -11.47 -4.96
N TYR A 62 2.26 -11.46 -4.43
CA TYR A 62 1.09 -11.97 -5.15
C TYR A 62 0.83 -11.21 -6.46
N PHE A 63 0.88 -9.88 -6.44
CA PHE A 63 0.69 -9.10 -7.66
C PHE A 63 1.81 -9.34 -8.67
N CYS A 64 3.04 -9.54 -8.21
CA CYS A 64 4.15 -9.90 -9.08
C CYS A 64 3.96 -11.27 -9.72
N GLU A 65 3.44 -12.26 -9.01
CA GLU A 65 3.07 -13.54 -9.59
C GLU A 65 1.94 -13.43 -10.62
N LEU A 66 0.94 -12.58 -10.36
CA LEU A 66 -0.12 -12.32 -11.35
C LEU A 66 0.46 -11.70 -12.63
N ILE A 67 1.47 -10.85 -12.52
CA ILE A 67 2.15 -10.25 -13.68
C ILE A 67 3.05 -11.28 -14.39
N ASP A 68 3.78 -12.10 -13.64
CA ASP A 68 4.65 -13.15 -14.19
C ASP A 68 3.86 -14.27 -14.89
N SER A 69 2.66 -14.58 -14.39
CA SER A 69 1.74 -15.56 -14.99
C SER A 69 0.91 -15.00 -16.15
N GLY A 70 0.92 -13.68 -16.35
CA GLY A 70 0.12 -13.00 -17.38
C GLY A 70 -1.36 -12.79 -17.01
N ALA A 71 -1.75 -13.07 -15.76
CA ALA A 71 -3.07 -12.73 -15.22
C ALA A 71 -3.26 -11.21 -15.07
N LEU A 72 -2.17 -10.48 -14.86
CA LEU A 72 -2.08 -9.03 -14.98
C LEU A 72 -1.14 -8.65 -16.12
N ALA A 73 -1.36 -7.48 -16.70
CA ALA A 73 -0.59 -7.01 -17.86
C ALA A 73 0.89 -6.83 -17.53
N SER A 74 1.75 -7.61 -18.17
CA SER A 74 3.20 -7.49 -18.07
C SER A 74 3.72 -6.30 -18.90
N PRO A 75 4.82 -5.64 -18.47
CA PRO A 75 5.44 -4.59 -19.25
C PRO A 75 6.10 -5.16 -20.52
N SER A 76 6.04 -4.44 -21.63
CA SER A 76 6.73 -4.82 -22.88
C SER A 76 8.26 -4.63 -22.79
N ALA A 77 8.73 -3.74 -21.92
CA ALA A 77 10.13 -3.51 -21.60
C ALA A 77 10.26 -2.97 -20.17
N GLY A 78 11.38 -3.27 -19.49
CA GLY A 78 11.64 -2.84 -18.12
C GLY A 78 10.93 -3.69 -17.06
N ARG A 79 10.91 -3.21 -15.81
CA ARG A 79 10.29 -3.88 -14.66
C ARG A 79 9.31 -2.94 -13.96
N VAL A 80 8.14 -3.44 -13.61
CA VAL A 80 7.16 -2.69 -12.80
C VAL A 80 7.61 -2.60 -11.35
N VAL A 81 7.09 -1.62 -10.63
CA VAL A 81 7.14 -1.56 -9.16
C VAL A 81 5.71 -1.77 -8.65
N VAL A 82 5.55 -2.74 -7.76
CA VAL A 82 4.28 -3.00 -7.08
C VAL A 82 4.33 -2.36 -5.70
N GLU A 83 3.38 -1.49 -5.42
CA GLU A 83 3.34 -0.67 -4.21
C GLU A 83 1.97 -0.80 -3.55
N PRO A 84 1.81 -1.75 -2.62
CA PRO A 84 0.60 -1.84 -1.81
C PRO A 84 0.51 -0.66 -0.84
N SER A 85 -0.71 -0.12 -0.71
CA SER A 85 -1.06 0.86 0.31
C SER A 85 -0.92 0.26 1.71
N ARG A 86 -1.09 1.10 2.74
CA ARG A 86 -1.49 0.58 4.06
C ARG A 86 -2.79 -0.20 3.90
N MET A 87 -2.87 -1.37 4.52
CA MET A 87 -4.07 -2.21 4.47
C MET A 87 -4.76 -2.22 5.83
N ALA A 88 -6.07 -2.05 5.85
CA ALA A 88 -6.86 -2.21 7.06
C ALA A 88 -7.23 -3.69 7.20
N CYS A 89 -6.70 -4.37 8.21
CA CYS A 89 -6.97 -5.78 8.43
C CYS A 89 -7.84 -6.03 9.67
N ALA A 90 -8.56 -7.14 9.68
CA ALA A 90 -9.33 -7.60 10.84
C ALA A 90 -9.31 -9.13 10.90
N ALA A 91 -9.11 -9.68 12.09
CA ALA A 91 -9.30 -11.10 12.34
C ALA A 91 -10.79 -11.45 12.22
N LEU A 92 -11.11 -12.57 11.57
CA LEU A 92 -12.48 -13.08 11.49
C LEU A 92 -12.93 -13.71 12.81
N HIS A 93 -11.99 -14.25 13.57
CA HIS A 93 -12.22 -14.81 14.90
C HIS A 93 -11.04 -14.48 15.84
N PRO A 94 -11.24 -14.46 17.18
CA PRO A 94 -10.20 -14.04 18.13
C PRO A 94 -9.09 -15.08 18.34
N GLU A 95 -9.30 -16.34 17.96
CA GLU A 95 -8.35 -17.43 18.19
C GLU A 95 -7.07 -17.24 17.37
N VAL A 96 -5.94 -17.69 17.94
CA VAL A 96 -4.65 -17.66 17.26
C VAL A 96 -4.71 -18.48 15.98
N GLY A 97 -4.27 -17.89 14.87
CA GLY A 97 -4.27 -18.55 13.57
C GLY A 97 -5.63 -18.52 12.86
N ALA A 98 -6.62 -17.81 13.41
CA ALA A 98 -7.86 -17.54 12.69
C ALA A 98 -7.59 -16.80 11.37
N ASN A 99 -8.46 -17.03 10.40
CA ASN A 99 -8.45 -16.29 9.15
C ASN A 99 -8.66 -14.80 9.41
N PHE A 100 -8.13 -13.95 8.53
CA PHE A 100 -8.23 -12.51 8.63
C PHE A 100 -8.49 -11.90 7.24
N VAL A 101 -9.13 -10.75 7.20
CA VAL A 101 -9.45 -10.03 5.96
C VAL A 101 -8.72 -8.71 5.98
N CYS A 102 -8.11 -8.35 4.85
CA CYS A 102 -7.46 -7.05 4.66
C CYS A 102 -8.17 -6.28 3.56
N GLY A 103 -8.20 -4.96 3.65
CA GLY A 103 -8.73 -4.07 2.62
C GLY A 103 -7.75 -2.94 2.31
N GLY A 104 -7.56 -2.64 1.03
CA GLY A 104 -6.64 -1.58 0.59
C GLY A 104 -6.56 -1.46 -0.92
N GLU A 105 -5.47 -0.86 -1.39
CA GLU A 105 -5.19 -0.67 -2.81
C GLU A 105 -3.77 -1.12 -3.13
N VAL A 106 -3.57 -1.66 -4.33
CA VAL A 106 -2.25 -1.95 -4.89
C VAL A 106 -2.02 -1.08 -6.11
N ARG A 107 -0.96 -0.28 -6.08
CA ARG A 107 -0.49 0.50 -7.22
C ARG A 107 0.58 -0.28 -7.97
N VAL A 108 0.40 -0.45 -9.28
CA VAL A 108 1.40 -0.99 -10.20
C VAL A 108 1.94 0.15 -11.05
N VAL A 109 3.23 0.45 -10.89
CA VAL A 109 3.93 1.52 -11.62
C VAL A 109 4.73 0.89 -12.75
N HIS A 110 4.36 1.20 -13.99
CA HIS A 110 5.06 0.73 -15.18
C HIS A 110 6.32 1.58 -15.47
N PRO A 111 7.31 1.02 -16.19
CA PRO A 111 8.54 1.73 -16.57
C PRO A 111 8.35 3.02 -17.36
N ASP A 112 7.23 3.14 -18.08
CA ASP A 112 6.85 4.33 -18.85
C ASP A 112 6.20 5.43 -17.98
N GLY A 113 6.06 5.18 -16.67
CA GLY A 113 5.41 6.09 -15.71
C GLY A 113 3.90 5.87 -15.58
N THR A 114 3.28 5.00 -16.38
CA THR A 114 1.86 4.66 -16.28
C THR A 114 1.59 3.98 -14.94
N GLN A 115 0.50 4.37 -14.27
CA GLN A 115 0.10 3.78 -12.99
C GLN A 115 -1.26 3.10 -13.13
N ARG A 116 -1.38 1.90 -12.56
CA ARG A 116 -2.64 1.17 -12.44
C ARG A 116 -2.93 0.89 -10.98
N TYR A 117 -4.19 1.06 -10.60
CA TYR A 117 -4.66 0.93 -9.23
C TYR A 117 -5.65 -0.23 -9.14
N HIS A 118 -5.48 -1.06 -8.12
CA HIS A 118 -6.27 -2.26 -7.89
C HIS A 118 -6.80 -2.24 -6.46
N GLY A 119 -8.10 -2.01 -6.30
CA GLY A 119 -8.78 -2.22 -5.02
C GLY A 119 -8.77 -3.70 -4.66
N VAL A 120 -8.40 -4.02 -3.43
CA VAL A 120 -8.24 -5.40 -2.97
C VAL A 120 -8.89 -5.60 -1.60
N SER A 121 -9.51 -6.75 -1.42
CA SER A 121 -10.08 -7.18 -0.15
C SER A 121 -9.83 -8.69 0.13
N PRO A 122 -8.57 -9.16 0.17
CA PRO A 122 -8.27 -10.58 0.28
C PRO A 122 -8.66 -11.14 1.65
N THR A 123 -9.14 -12.39 1.65
CA THR A 123 -9.15 -13.23 2.85
C THR A 123 -7.83 -13.99 2.92
N LEU A 124 -7.24 -14.01 4.10
CA LEU A 124 -5.89 -14.46 4.37
C LEU A 124 -5.87 -15.39 5.59
N HIS A 125 -4.88 -16.26 5.68
CA HIS A 125 -4.59 -17.03 6.90
C HIS A 125 -3.09 -17.36 6.98
N HIS A 126 -2.63 -17.84 8.14
CA HIS A 126 -1.30 -18.43 8.27
C HIS A 126 -1.35 -19.92 7.91
N ASP A 127 -0.56 -20.35 6.93
CA ASP A 127 -0.41 -21.76 6.58
C ASP A 127 0.33 -22.54 7.68
N ALA A 128 0.51 -23.84 7.48
CA ALA A 128 1.20 -24.72 8.43
C ALA A 128 2.66 -24.31 8.72
N ASP A 129 3.29 -23.57 7.80
CA ASP A 129 4.65 -23.04 7.92
C ASP A 129 4.66 -21.58 8.44
N ASN A 130 3.52 -21.10 8.94
CA ASN A 130 3.29 -19.74 9.42
C ASN A 130 3.44 -18.64 8.34
N ARG A 131 3.36 -19.01 7.05
CA ARG A 131 3.37 -18.08 5.92
C ARG A 131 1.96 -17.60 5.62
N ILE A 132 1.83 -16.38 5.12
CA ILE A 132 0.51 -15.83 4.82
C ILE A 132 0.03 -16.37 3.47
N ALA A 133 -1.09 -17.07 3.49
CA ALA A 133 -1.77 -17.58 2.31
C ALA A 133 -3.00 -16.72 1.95
N ILE A 134 -3.27 -16.60 0.66
CA ILE A 134 -4.40 -15.88 0.08
C ILE A 134 -5.47 -16.88 -0.36
N TYR A 135 -6.72 -16.63 0.01
CA TYR A 135 -7.86 -17.41 -0.47
C TYR A 135 -8.15 -17.08 -1.93
N LEU A 136 -8.24 -18.10 -2.78
CA LEU A 136 -8.49 -17.98 -4.22
C LEU A 136 -9.91 -18.40 -4.63
N GLY A 137 -10.81 -18.60 -3.66
CA GLY A 137 -12.11 -19.21 -3.91
C GLY A 137 -12.06 -20.74 -3.83
N ASP A 138 -13.21 -21.37 -3.99
CA ASP A 138 -13.32 -22.82 -3.98
C ASP A 138 -12.97 -23.43 -5.34
N ASP A 139 -12.51 -24.68 -5.34
CA ASP A 139 -12.40 -25.49 -6.55
C ASP A 139 -13.77 -26.04 -7.00
N ASP A 140 -13.80 -26.75 -8.13
CA ASP A 140 -15.03 -27.32 -8.69
C ASP A 140 -15.68 -28.37 -7.75
N ALA A 141 -14.94 -28.90 -6.78
CA ALA A 141 -15.43 -29.84 -5.78
C ALA A 141 -15.85 -29.14 -4.47
N GLY A 142 -15.75 -27.80 -4.39
CA GLY A 142 -16.11 -27.01 -3.21
C GLY A 142 -15.02 -27.00 -2.13
N ASN A 143 -13.79 -27.40 -2.43
CA ASN A 143 -12.67 -27.27 -1.50
C ASN A 143 -12.05 -25.89 -1.60
N GLU A 144 -11.78 -25.29 -0.45
CA GLU A 144 -11.09 -24.00 -0.38
C GLU A 144 -9.70 -24.08 -1.01
N ARG A 145 -9.39 -23.13 -1.89
CA ARG A 145 -8.05 -23.00 -2.46
C ARG A 145 -7.30 -21.88 -1.76
N TRP A 146 -6.14 -22.24 -1.25
CA TRP A 146 -5.23 -21.33 -0.58
C TRP A 146 -3.90 -21.29 -1.31
N HIS A 147 -3.35 -20.10 -1.49
CA HIS A 147 -2.10 -19.89 -2.20
C HIS A 147 -1.14 -19.05 -1.39
N VAL A 148 0.08 -19.55 -1.20
CA VAL A 148 1.16 -18.77 -0.56
C VAL A 148 2.00 -18.16 -1.68
N PRO A 149 2.04 -16.82 -1.80
CA PRO A 149 2.84 -16.16 -2.82
C PRO A 149 4.32 -16.50 -2.70
N VAL A 150 4.97 -16.69 -3.84
CA VAL A 150 6.41 -16.85 -3.96
C VAL A 150 7.06 -15.47 -4.01
N SER A 151 8.18 -15.31 -3.29
CA SER A 151 8.94 -14.07 -3.25
C SER A 151 9.24 -13.51 -4.64
N HIS A 152 8.89 -12.24 -4.86
CA HIS A 152 9.13 -11.51 -6.11
C HIS A 152 10.62 -11.20 -6.38
N SER A 153 11.53 -11.58 -5.48
CA SER A 153 12.99 -11.36 -5.63
C SER A 153 13.56 -11.94 -6.94
N ARG A 154 12.92 -13.00 -7.47
CA ARG A 154 13.28 -13.63 -8.75
C ARG A 154 12.29 -13.33 -9.89
N SER A 155 11.34 -12.43 -9.67
CA SER A 155 10.35 -12.04 -10.69
C SER A 155 11.04 -11.45 -11.92
N ARG A 156 10.56 -11.85 -13.10
CA ARG A 156 11.07 -11.33 -14.37
C ARG A 156 10.59 -9.90 -14.60
N TYR A 157 9.36 -9.59 -14.16
CA TYR A 157 8.71 -8.33 -14.46
C TYR A 157 8.64 -7.36 -13.28
N CYS A 158 8.78 -7.79 -12.04
CA CYS A 158 8.77 -6.89 -10.88
C CYS A 158 10.16 -6.53 -10.41
N ALA A 159 10.40 -5.25 -10.12
CA ALA A 159 11.54 -4.79 -9.34
C ALA A 159 11.18 -4.67 -7.86
N ALA A 160 12.18 -4.79 -6.98
CA ALA A 160 11.99 -4.43 -5.58
C ALA A 160 11.58 -2.94 -5.48
N PRO A 161 10.67 -2.58 -4.58
CA PRO A 161 10.37 -1.19 -4.31
C PRO A 161 11.66 -0.44 -3.95
N ALA A 162 11.80 0.78 -4.44
CA ALA A 162 12.94 1.62 -4.09
C ALA A 162 12.97 1.77 -2.56
N ALA A 163 14.10 1.44 -1.94
CA ALA A 163 14.30 1.72 -0.52
C ALA A 163 13.98 3.20 -0.26
N PRO A 164 13.36 3.54 0.89
CA PRO A 164 13.14 4.94 1.23
C PRO A 164 14.47 5.68 1.05
N LEU A 165 14.49 6.69 0.18
CA LEU A 165 15.65 7.56 0.09
C LEU A 165 15.89 8.10 1.51
N PRO A 166 17.12 8.04 2.06
CA PRO A 166 17.38 8.68 3.34
C PRO A 166 16.92 10.11 3.18
N GLN A 167 15.97 10.52 4.03
CA GLN A 167 15.41 11.86 4.00
C GLN A 167 16.59 12.83 3.97
N ARG A 168 16.87 13.41 2.80
CA ARG A 168 17.81 14.51 2.72
C ARG A 168 17.12 15.60 3.49
N CYS A 169 17.58 15.85 4.71
CA CYS A 169 17.16 16.97 5.52
C CYS A 169 17.05 18.17 4.59
N ALA A 170 15.82 18.62 4.34
CA ALA A 170 15.59 19.82 3.58
C ALA A 170 16.39 20.91 4.31
N ALA A 171 17.33 21.51 3.59
CA ALA A 171 18.22 22.52 4.12
C ALA A 171 17.41 23.77 4.50
N ALA A 172 16.84 23.77 5.69
CA ALA A 172 16.31 24.92 6.36
C ALA A 172 16.45 24.67 7.86
N THR A 173 17.59 25.11 8.41
CA THR A 173 17.99 25.17 9.82
C THR A 173 18.94 24.04 10.29
N PRO A 174 20.24 24.35 10.53
CA PRO A 174 21.18 23.39 11.09
C PRO A 174 21.13 23.46 12.62
N ARG A 175 20.42 22.52 13.24
CA ARG A 175 20.65 22.05 14.62
C ARG A 175 19.65 20.93 14.85
N PHE A 176 20.14 19.78 15.32
CA PHE A 176 19.39 18.53 15.57
C PHE A 176 19.22 17.57 14.39
N CYS A 177 20.33 17.04 13.91
CA CYS A 177 20.35 15.66 13.38
C CYS A 177 21.54 14.94 14.03
N THR A 178 21.31 14.33 15.20
CA THR A 178 22.28 13.40 15.78
C THR A 178 21.97 12.03 15.18
N ALA A 179 22.82 11.57 14.26
CA ALA A 179 22.75 10.22 13.72
C ALA A 179 22.88 9.21 14.87
N GLY A 180 21.87 8.36 15.04
CA GLY A 180 21.93 7.20 15.91
C GLY A 180 22.96 6.21 15.36
N ASN A 181 24.16 6.22 15.94
CA ASN A 181 25.21 5.26 15.63
C ASN A 181 24.77 3.84 16.02
N SER A 182 24.39 3.03 15.03
CA SER A 182 24.52 1.57 15.12
C SER A 182 26.00 1.21 14.96
N ALA A 183 26.78 1.32 16.04
CA ALA A 183 28.14 0.80 16.12
C ALA A 183 28.12 -0.59 16.77
N ARG A 184 28.00 -1.58 15.89
CA ARG A 184 28.50 -2.95 15.96
C ARG A 184 29.76 -3.08 16.86
N THR A 185 29.64 -3.72 18.02
CA THR A 185 30.80 -4.18 18.81
C THR A 185 30.88 -5.70 18.73
N ALA A 186 31.80 -6.20 17.90
CA ALA A 186 32.25 -7.58 17.90
C ALA A 186 33.77 -7.61 18.07
N ARG A 187 34.25 -8.57 18.89
CA ARG A 187 35.64 -9.03 19.11
C ARG A 187 36.51 -8.11 19.98
N SER A 188 37.48 -8.57 20.77
CA SER A 188 38.02 -9.88 21.16
C SER A 188 39.22 -9.61 22.09
N ARG A 189 39.42 -10.44 23.13
CA ARG A 189 40.68 -10.76 23.84
C ARG A 189 41.59 -9.62 24.36
N ALA A 190 41.74 -9.57 25.69
CA ALA A 190 43.00 -9.82 26.39
C ALA A 190 42.65 -10.37 27.79
#